data_AF-A0A1I7TVM8-F1
#
_entry.id   AF-A0A1I7TVM8-F1
#
_cell.length_a   1.000
_cell.length_b   1.000
_cell.length_c   1.000
_cell.angle_alpha   90.00
_cell.angle_beta   90.00
_cell.angle_gamma   90.00
#
_symmetry.space_group_name_H-M   'P 1'
#
loop_
_entity.id
_entity.type
_entity.pdbx_description
1 polymer ?
#
loop_
_entity_poly.entity_id
_entity_poly.type
_entity_poly.pdbx_seq_one_letter_code
_entity_poly.pdbx_strand_id
1 'polypeptide(L)'
;MIVKNLDLPRRVKVSRVCKTLREIVNGLKPPRCNEIRMNVSLERCEMIAEGYPIEYERPEGENLEECLEKMMEEMFDDMLIFVSDLHLPILSARFNDKLSNRIFRSVAKKRFKKPLTIPSIFIKAFSGMHIYQLLCVAEIHYMEKLEDDVMRVEVSRNKYTGEEGNRWESCTKEISFKYFREGQEDIYVDESELLPLKLQEPTPPI
;
A
#
# COMPACT_ATOMS: atom_id res chain seq x y z
N MET A 1 16.73 24.30 15.73
CA MET A 1 15.30 23.96 15.87
C MET A 1 15.19 22.46 16.12
N ILE A 2 14.70 22.05 17.29
CA ILE A 2 14.73 20.65 17.79
C ILE A 2 14.12 19.65 16.79
N VAL A 3 13.05 20.05 16.09
CA VAL A 3 12.34 19.23 15.09
C VAL A 3 13.23 18.77 13.92
N LYS A 4 14.29 19.52 13.57
CA LYS A 4 15.24 19.14 12.50
C LYS A 4 16.05 17.89 12.82
N ASN A 5 16.25 17.60 14.10
CA ASN A 5 17.06 16.48 14.59
C ASN A 5 16.22 15.23 14.86
N LEU A 6 14.90 15.29 14.64
CA LEU A 6 14.01 14.15 14.81
C LEU A 6 14.11 13.20 13.62
N ASP A 7 14.09 11.91 13.92
CA ASP A 7 13.87 10.83 12.95
C ASP A 7 12.46 10.93 12.31
N LEU A 8 12.25 10.13 11.27
CA LEU A 8 10.99 10.07 10.52
C LEU A 8 9.76 9.84 11.43
N PRO A 9 9.74 8.85 12.34
CA PRO A 9 8.58 8.62 13.22
C PRO A 9 8.30 9.76 14.19
N ARG A 10 9.35 10.34 14.80
CA ARG A 10 9.16 11.42 15.76
C ARG A 10 8.65 12.68 15.07
N ARG A 11 9.00 12.92 13.80
CA ARG A 11 8.42 14.02 13.01
C ARG A 11 6.92 13.85 12.81
N VAL A 12 6.45 12.64 12.52
CA VAL A 12 5.00 12.35 12.43
C VAL A 12 4.31 12.60 13.77
N LYS A 13 4.88 12.09 14.87
CA LYS A 13 4.31 12.34 16.20
C LYS A 13 4.19 13.83 16.50
N VAL A 14 5.21 14.62 16.14
CA VAL A 14 5.20 16.08 16.32
C VAL A 14 4.22 16.79 15.38
N SER A 15 4.09 16.36 14.12
CA SER A 15 3.17 16.97 13.15
C SER A 15 1.68 16.75 13.50
N ARG A 16 1.39 15.69 14.26
CA ARG A 16 0.04 15.38 14.76
C ARG A 16 -0.38 16.22 15.97
N VAL A 17 0.55 16.85 16.69
CA VAL A 17 0.25 17.62 17.92
C VAL A 17 -0.56 18.89 17.63
N CYS A 18 -0.13 19.71 16.67
CA CYS A 18 -0.87 20.92 16.29
C CYS A 18 -0.51 21.40 14.88
N LYS A 19 -1.36 22.27 14.32
CA LYS A 19 -1.17 22.84 12.97
C LYS A 19 0.18 23.53 12.79
N THR A 20 0.63 24.31 13.78
CA THR A 20 1.92 25.01 13.73
C THR A 20 3.09 24.03 13.65
N LEU A 21 3.06 22.96 14.45
CA LEU A 21 4.11 21.93 14.40
C LEU A 21 4.08 21.16 13.08
N ARG A 22 2.90 20.91 12.52
CA ARG A 22 2.74 20.35 11.18
C ARG A 22 3.38 21.23 10.11
N GLU A 23 3.10 22.53 10.11
CA GLU A 23 3.70 23.49 9.18
C GLU A 23 5.22 23.56 9.32
N ILE A 24 5.72 23.54 10.57
CA ILE A 24 7.15 23.50 10.85
C ILE A 24 7.80 22.23 10.29
N VAL A 25 7.20 21.05 10.51
CA VAL A 25 7.69 19.77 9.99
C VAL A 25 7.69 19.76 8.46
N ASN A 26 6.60 20.24 7.84
CA ASN A 26 6.46 20.33 6.38
C ASN A 26 7.45 21.30 5.73
N GLY A 27 7.87 22.35 6.45
CA GLY A 27 8.87 23.31 5.99
C GLY A 27 10.32 22.81 6.11
N LEU A 28 10.55 21.65 6.73
CA LEU A 28 11.87 21.03 6.73
C LEU A 28 12.16 20.38 5.38
N LYS A 29 13.43 20.39 4.95
CA LYS A 29 13.83 19.54 3.81
C LYS A 29 13.34 18.13 4.10
N PRO A 30 12.55 17.53 3.18
CA PRO A 30 11.93 16.24 3.44
C PRO A 30 13.04 15.22 3.68
N PRO A 31 12.92 14.38 4.72
CA PRO A 31 13.63 13.12 4.72
C PRO A 31 13.07 12.32 3.54
N ARG A 32 13.88 12.15 2.50
CA ARG A 32 13.46 11.39 1.31
C ARG A 32 13.22 9.95 1.73
N CYS A 33 11.98 9.51 1.57
CA CYS A 33 11.61 8.12 1.67
C CYS A 33 11.74 7.51 0.27
N ASN A 34 12.53 6.46 0.14
CA ASN A 34 12.66 5.67 -1.07
C ASN A 34 11.55 4.62 -1.16
N GLU A 35 11.10 4.10 -0.02
CA GLU A 35 10.09 3.04 0.05
C GLU A 35 9.02 3.32 1.11
N ILE A 36 7.76 3.32 0.66
CA ILE A 36 6.60 3.27 1.54
C ILE A 36 5.84 1.97 1.29
N ARG A 37 5.53 1.26 2.37
CA ARG A 37 4.62 0.10 2.35
C ARG A 37 3.35 0.43 3.10
N MET A 38 2.21 -0.05 2.61
CA MET A 38 0.91 0.15 3.22
C MET A 38 0.19 -1.19 3.40
N ASN A 39 -0.34 -1.42 4.59
CA ASN A 39 -1.26 -2.51 4.87
C ASN A 39 -2.60 -1.89 5.25
N VAL A 40 -3.65 -2.21 4.51
CA VAL A 40 -4.96 -1.57 4.65
C VAL A 40 -6.02 -2.65 4.87
N SER A 41 -6.73 -2.52 5.99
CA SER A 41 -7.94 -3.29 6.30
C SER A 41 -8.99 -2.41 6.99
N LEU A 42 -10.19 -2.97 7.18
CA LEU A 42 -11.31 -2.30 7.85
C LEU A 42 -11.03 -1.88 9.30
N GLU A 43 -10.26 -2.68 10.04
CA GLU A 43 -10.03 -2.43 11.48
C GLU A 43 -8.79 -1.60 11.76
N ARG A 44 -7.78 -1.69 10.89
CA ARG A 44 -6.52 -0.97 11.05
C ARG A 44 -5.86 -0.70 9.72
N CYS A 45 -5.23 0.47 9.60
CA CYS A 45 -4.27 0.73 8.54
C CYS A 45 -2.88 0.89 9.14
N GLU A 46 -1.87 0.51 8.38
CA GLU A 46 -0.47 0.68 8.75
C GLU A 46 0.28 1.20 7.54
N MET A 47 1.11 2.22 7.75
CA MET A 47 2.09 2.70 6.78
C MET A 47 3.49 2.51 7.35
N ILE A 48 4.34 1.81 6.61
CA ILE A 48 5.74 1.60 6.95
C ILE A 48 6.57 2.50 6.02
N ALA A 49 7.24 3.51 6.57
CA ALA A 49 8.14 4.40 5.84
C ALA A 49 9.58 4.09 6.23
N GLU A 50 10.42 3.62 5.29
CA GLU A 50 11.82 3.21 5.58
C GLU A 50 11.94 2.24 6.77
N GLY A 51 11.04 1.26 6.85
CA GLY A 51 11.02 0.27 7.93
C GLY A 51 10.37 0.73 9.24
N TYR A 52 9.90 1.98 9.32
CA TYR A 52 9.21 2.48 10.51
C TYR A 52 7.69 2.40 10.39
N PRO A 53 7.00 1.64 11.25
CA PRO A 53 5.55 1.52 11.22
C PRO A 53 4.87 2.76 11.81
N ILE A 54 3.79 3.17 11.17
CA ILE A 54 2.85 4.20 11.61
C ILE A 54 1.46 3.59 11.52
N GLU A 55 0.82 3.42 12.67
CA GLU A 55 -0.48 2.79 12.79
C GLU A 55 -1.60 3.84 12.78
N TYR A 56 -2.72 3.45 12.18
CA TYR A 56 -3.96 4.21 12.11
C TYR A 56 -5.07 3.28 12.57
N GLU A 57 -5.60 3.57 13.75
CA GLU A 57 -6.70 2.82 14.34
C GLU A 57 -8.03 3.31 13.81
N ARG A 58 -8.98 2.38 13.71
CA ARG A 58 -10.34 2.72 13.34
C ARG A 58 -10.94 3.69 14.37
N PRO A 59 -11.41 4.88 13.95
CA PRO A 59 -12.10 5.78 14.85
C PRO A 59 -13.42 5.17 15.34
N GLU A 60 -13.92 5.63 16.49
CA GLU A 60 -15.24 5.22 16.97
C GLU A 60 -16.32 5.60 15.95
N GLY A 61 -17.09 4.61 15.51
CA GLY A 61 -18.16 4.80 14.52
C GLY A 61 -18.69 3.50 13.92
N GLU A 62 -20.00 3.48 13.66
CA GLU A 62 -20.68 2.33 13.05
C GLU A 62 -20.45 2.26 11.53
N ASN A 63 -20.25 3.41 10.87
CA ASN A 63 -20.03 3.45 9.42
C ASN A 63 -18.59 3.06 9.06
N LEU A 64 -18.40 1.79 8.69
CA LEU A 64 -17.12 1.21 8.27
C LEU A 64 -16.44 1.99 7.14
N GLU A 65 -17.21 2.47 6.16
CA GLU A 65 -16.68 3.18 4.99
C GLU A 65 -16.14 4.56 5.38
N GLU A 66 -16.88 5.33 6.18
CA GLU A 66 -16.41 6.63 6.69
C GLU A 66 -15.21 6.49 7.63
N CYS A 67 -15.18 5.45 8.47
CA CYS A 67 -14.05 5.19 9.36
C CYS A 67 -12.78 4.88 8.55
N LEU A 68 -12.91 4.04 7.52
CA LEU A 68 -11.82 3.69 6.63
C LEU A 68 -11.35 4.88 5.77
N GLU A 69 -12.28 5.72 5.30
CA GLU A 69 -11.93 6.98 4.62
C GLU A 69 -11.06 7.87 5.52
N LYS A 70 -11.45 8.09 6.78
CA LYS A 70 -10.67 8.90 7.73
C LYS A 70 -9.27 8.33 7.99
N MET A 71 -9.15 7.03 8.23
CA MET A 71 -7.84 6.38 8.43
C MET A 71 -6.93 6.58 7.21
N MET A 72 -7.47 6.41 6.00
CA MET A 72 -6.69 6.61 4.76
C MET A 72 -6.33 8.08 4.53
N GLU A 73 -7.22 9.01 4.88
CA GLU A 73 -6.94 10.44 4.79
C GLU A 73 -5.78 10.85 5.69
N GLU A 74 -5.78 10.40 6.93
CA GLU A 74 -4.66 10.62 7.86
C GLU A 74 -3.37 9.97 7.35
N MET A 75 -3.47 8.74 6.85
CA MET A 75 -2.34 8.03 6.27
C MET A 75 -1.72 8.77 5.08
N PHE A 76 -2.53 9.31 4.18
CA PHE A 76 -2.01 10.09 3.05
C PHE A 76 -1.49 11.47 3.47
N ASP A 77 -2.10 12.12 4.46
CA ASP A 77 -1.60 13.38 5.01
C ASP A 77 -0.20 13.19 5.62
N ASP A 78 0.03 12.07 6.34
CA ASP A 78 1.34 11.72 6.86
C ASP A 78 2.31 11.27 5.75
N MET A 79 1.83 10.55 4.73
CA MET A 79 2.65 10.18 3.57
C MET A 79 3.23 11.43 2.89
N LEU A 80 2.42 12.48 2.71
CA LEU A 80 2.84 13.74 2.09
C LEU A 80 3.98 14.46 2.84
N ILE A 81 4.18 14.16 4.13
CA ILE A 81 5.34 14.66 4.90
C ILE A 81 6.64 14.06 4.35
N PHE A 82 6.60 12.82 3.87
CA PHE A 82 7.74 12.07 3.39
C PHE A 82 8.02 12.23 1.90
N VAL A 83 6.98 12.54 1.12
CA VAL A 83 7.03 12.68 -0.34
C VAL A 83 6.57 14.06 -0.77
N SER A 84 7.09 15.11 -0.14
CA SER A 84 6.63 16.49 -0.36
C SER A 84 6.89 17.00 -1.79
N ASP A 85 7.87 16.43 -2.50
CA ASP A 85 8.13 16.68 -3.93
C ASP A 85 7.30 15.77 -4.85
N LEU A 86 6.39 14.98 -4.28
CA LEU A 86 5.53 14.01 -4.93
C LEU A 86 6.30 12.96 -5.73
N HIS A 87 7.56 12.71 -5.35
CA HIS A 87 8.38 11.67 -5.92
C HIS A 87 8.64 10.57 -4.88
N LEU A 88 8.19 9.36 -5.18
CA LEU A 88 8.39 8.19 -4.34
C LEU A 88 8.93 7.06 -5.21
N PRO A 89 10.17 6.58 -5.02
CA PRO A 89 10.73 5.52 -5.85
C PRO A 89 9.90 4.23 -5.84
N ILE A 90 9.48 3.78 -4.65
CA ILE A 90 8.75 2.52 -4.46
C ILE A 90 7.54 2.73 -3.55
N LEU A 91 6.38 2.29 -4.03
CA LEU A 91 5.16 2.15 -3.22
C LEU A 91 4.69 0.70 -3.23
N SER A 92 4.56 0.09 -2.07
CA SER A 92 3.89 -1.20 -1.90
C SER A 92 2.58 -1.01 -1.16
N ALA A 93 1.48 -1.61 -1.63
CA ALA A 93 0.19 -1.56 -0.93
C ALA A 93 -0.48 -2.93 -0.90
N ARG A 94 -0.97 -3.33 0.27
CA ARG A 94 -1.74 -4.56 0.47
C ARG A 94 -3.13 -4.20 0.97
N PHE A 95 -4.14 -4.66 0.24
CA PHE A 95 -5.54 -4.49 0.59
C PHE A 95 -6.13 -5.83 0.96
N ASN A 96 -6.47 -5.99 2.24
CA ASN A 96 -6.96 -7.26 2.77
C ASN A 96 -8.45 -7.48 2.49
N ASP A 97 -9.15 -6.47 1.97
CA ASP A 97 -10.56 -6.55 1.61
C ASP A 97 -10.89 -5.67 0.39
N LYS A 98 -12.06 -5.93 -0.22
CA LYS A 98 -12.51 -5.25 -1.43
C LYS A 98 -12.87 -3.77 -1.19
N LEU A 99 -13.33 -3.43 0.02
CA LEU A 99 -13.77 -2.09 0.37
C LEU A 99 -12.57 -1.15 0.49
N SER A 100 -11.50 -1.59 1.16
CA SER A 100 -10.22 -0.87 1.25
C SER A 100 -9.66 -0.51 -0.11
N ASN A 101 -9.65 -1.44 -1.07
CA ASN A 101 -9.22 -1.16 -2.44
C ASN A 101 -10.05 -0.02 -3.08
N ARG A 102 -11.38 -0.11 -3.00
CA ARG A 102 -12.30 0.89 -3.58
C ARG A 102 -12.07 2.28 -3.00
N ILE A 103 -11.98 2.37 -1.68
CA ILE A 103 -11.86 3.64 -0.96
C ILE A 103 -10.50 4.29 -1.19
N PHE A 104 -9.42 3.50 -1.23
CA PHE A 104 -8.05 4.01 -1.44
C PHE A 104 -7.94 4.92 -2.66
N ARG A 105 -8.51 4.49 -3.79
CA ARG A 105 -8.52 5.30 -5.03
C ARG A 105 -9.28 6.61 -4.86
N SER A 106 -10.45 6.57 -4.21
CA SER A 106 -11.29 7.75 -3.96
C SER A 106 -10.54 8.77 -3.12
N VAL A 107 -9.97 8.32 -2.01
CA VAL A 107 -9.25 9.19 -1.07
C VAL A 107 -7.96 9.74 -1.70
N ALA A 108 -7.17 8.90 -2.38
CA ALA A 108 -5.96 9.33 -3.06
C ALA A 108 -6.25 10.45 -4.07
N LYS A 109 -7.31 10.31 -4.88
CA LYS A 109 -7.69 11.34 -5.86
C LYS A 109 -8.10 12.66 -5.19
N LYS A 110 -8.77 12.61 -4.03
CA LYS A 110 -9.16 13.81 -3.27
C LYS A 110 -7.94 14.49 -2.63
N ARG A 111 -6.98 13.71 -2.13
CA ARG A 111 -5.84 14.21 -1.34
C ARG A 111 -4.64 14.66 -2.20
N PHE A 112 -4.31 13.93 -3.27
CA PHE A 112 -3.23 14.31 -4.18
C PHE A 112 -3.70 15.31 -5.23
N LYS A 113 -3.40 16.59 -4.99
CA LYS A 113 -3.68 17.68 -5.96
C LYS A 113 -2.89 17.56 -7.27
N LYS A 114 -1.78 16.83 -7.24
CA LYS A 114 -0.94 16.52 -8.39
C LYS A 114 -0.58 15.03 -8.35
N PRO A 115 -0.38 14.37 -9.50
CA PRO A 115 0.02 12.96 -9.54
C PRO A 115 1.33 12.72 -8.77
N LEU A 116 1.39 11.61 -8.02
CA LEU A 116 2.64 11.10 -7.49
C LEU A 116 3.42 10.44 -8.61
N THR A 117 4.70 10.78 -8.71
CA THR A 117 5.64 10.09 -9.60
C THR A 117 6.19 8.89 -8.86
N ILE A 118 5.75 7.70 -9.27
CA ILE A 118 6.16 6.44 -8.63
C ILE A 118 6.68 5.46 -9.69
N PRO A 119 8.01 5.35 -9.85
CA PRO A 119 8.63 4.45 -10.81
C PRO A 119 8.18 3.00 -10.68
N SER A 120 7.99 2.51 -9.45
CA SER A 120 7.65 1.12 -9.16
C SER A 120 6.55 1.03 -8.10
N ILE A 121 5.44 0.41 -8.48
CA ILE A 121 4.30 0.16 -7.60
C ILE A 121 4.05 -1.34 -7.52
N PHE A 122 3.93 -1.85 -6.30
CA PHE A 122 3.56 -3.23 -6.01
C PHE A 122 2.23 -3.23 -5.27
N ILE A 123 1.18 -3.84 -5.83
CA ILE A 123 -0.10 -3.90 -5.15
C ILE A 123 -0.62 -5.32 -5.03
N LYS A 124 -0.96 -5.75 -3.82
CA LYS A 124 -1.68 -7.00 -3.53
C LYS A 124 -3.13 -6.69 -3.15
N ALA A 125 -4.10 -7.24 -3.85
CA ALA A 125 -5.52 -7.02 -3.55
C ALA A 125 -6.41 -8.21 -3.95
N PHE A 126 -7.53 -8.40 -3.22
CA PHE A 126 -8.58 -9.39 -3.52
C PHE A 126 -9.56 -8.96 -4.62
N SER A 127 -9.32 -7.81 -5.28
CA SER A 127 -10.13 -7.33 -6.40
C SER A 127 -9.30 -6.50 -7.37
N GLY A 128 -9.77 -6.49 -8.63
CA GLY A 128 -9.22 -5.67 -9.71
C GLY A 128 -8.96 -4.23 -9.28
N MET A 129 -7.76 -3.73 -9.54
CA MET A 129 -7.38 -2.36 -9.23
C MET A 129 -7.00 -1.61 -10.49
N HIS A 130 -7.47 -0.39 -10.50
CA HIS A 130 -7.42 0.52 -11.62
C HIS A 130 -6.49 1.67 -11.23
N ILE A 131 -5.19 1.37 -11.12
CA ILE A 131 -4.13 2.31 -10.71
C ILE A 131 -3.73 3.16 -11.92
N TYR A 132 -4.66 4.01 -12.38
CA TYR A 132 -4.53 4.68 -13.68
C TYR A 132 -3.69 5.96 -13.68
N GLN A 133 -3.19 6.41 -12.52
CA GLN A 133 -2.61 7.76 -12.38
C GLN A 133 -1.20 7.80 -11.81
N LEU A 134 -0.53 6.66 -11.67
CA LEU A 134 0.84 6.58 -11.18
C LEU A 134 1.70 5.95 -12.28
N LEU A 135 2.69 6.69 -12.79
CA LEU A 135 3.44 6.36 -14.02
C LEU A 135 4.74 5.62 -13.69
N CYS A 136 4.89 4.38 -14.16
CA CYS A 136 6.06 3.84 -14.90
C CYS A 136 6.02 2.30 -14.99
N VAL A 137 5.90 1.59 -13.87
CA VAL A 137 5.71 0.13 -13.82
C VAL A 137 4.83 -0.22 -12.63
N ALA A 138 3.71 -0.90 -12.87
CA ALA A 138 2.81 -1.38 -11.83
C ALA A 138 2.78 -2.91 -11.86
N GLU A 139 3.24 -3.54 -10.79
CA GLU A 139 3.07 -4.97 -10.57
C GLU A 139 1.88 -5.16 -9.64
N ILE A 140 0.83 -5.81 -10.16
CA ILE A 140 -0.44 -6.00 -9.46
C ILE A 140 -0.65 -7.49 -9.26
N HIS A 141 -0.84 -7.89 -8.01
CA HIS A 141 -1.09 -9.25 -7.57
C HIS A 141 -2.56 -9.36 -7.18
N TYR A 142 -3.36 -9.96 -8.05
CA TYR A 142 -4.75 -10.26 -7.77
C TYR A 142 -4.86 -11.60 -7.08
N MET A 143 -5.34 -11.56 -5.83
CA MET A 143 -5.45 -12.74 -4.99
C MET A 143 -6.87 -13.31 -5.04
N GLU A 144 -6.97 -14.60 -5.27
CA GLU A 144 -8.20 -15.39 -5.24
C GLU A 144 -8.01 -16.54 -4.24
N LYS A 145 -8.91 -16.65 -3.26
CA LYS A 145 -8.90 -17.75 -2.30
C LYS A 145 -9.61 -18.95 -2.94
N LEU A 146 -8.89 -20.06 -3.07
CA LEU A 146 -9.37 -21.36 -3.53
C LEU A 146 -9.63 -22.29 -2.32
N GLU A 147 -9.98 -23.55 -2.60
CA GLU A 147 -10.12 -24.60 -1.58
C GLU A 147 -8.77 -24.90 -0.89
N ASP A 148 -8.82 -25.58 0.27
CA ASP A 148 -7.64 -26.01 1.06
C ASP A 148 -6.65 -24.89 1.43
N ASP A 149 -7.17 -23.69 1.68
CA ASP A 149 -6.40 -22.48 2.00
C ASP A 149 -5.36 -22.12 0.91
N VAL A 150 -5.57 -22.57 -0.32
CA VAL A 150 -4.72 -22.21 -1.46
C VAL A 150 -5.11 -20.83 -1.96
N MET A 151 -4.11 -19.98 -2.16
CA MET A 151 -4.23 -18.66 -2.75
C MET A 151 -3.68 -18.72 -4.17
N ARG A 152 -4.53 -18.44 -5.16
CA ARG A 152 -4.11 -18.18 -6.54
C ARG A 152 -3.82 -16.69 -6.68
N VAL A 153 -2.71 -16.37 -7.32
CA VAL A 153 -2.25 -15.00 -7.54
C VAL A 153 -2.05 -14.78 -9.03
N GLU A 154 -2.87 -13.94 -9.64
CA GLU A 154 -2.55 -13.38 -10.95
C GLU A 154 -1.58 -12.21 -10.75
N VAL A 155 -0.34 -12.35 -11.22
CA VAL A 155 0.67 -11.30 -11.23
C VAL A 155 0.64 -10.62 -12.59
N SER A 156 0.11 -9.40 -12.61
CA SER A 156 0.03 -8.53 -13.77
C SER A 156 1.10 -7.44 -13.68
N ARG A 157 2.12 -7.50 -14.52
CA ARG A 157 3.13 -6.45 -14.65
C ARG A 157 2.79 -5.55 -15.83
N ASN A 158 2.37 -4.33 -15.51
CA ASN A 158 1.95 -3.32 -16.47
C ASN A 158 3.04 -2.25 -16.59
N LYS A 159 3.63 -2.10 -17.78
CA LYS A 159 4.57 -1.02 -18.08
C LYS A 159 3.90 -0.06 -19.06
N TYR A 160 3.84 1.21 -18.66
CA TYR A 160 3.19 2.27 -19.41
C TYR A 160 4.25 3.17 -20.04
N THR A 161 4.27 3.28 -21.37
CA THR A 161 5.30 4.04 -22.10
C THR A 161 4.78 5.30 -22.80
N GLY A 162 3.48 5.60 -22.74
CA GLY A 162 2.88 6.75 -23.44
C GLY A 162 2.49 7.91 -22.54
N GLU A 163 2.26 9.05 -23.19
CA GLU A 163 1.82 10.29 -22.58
C GLU A 163 0.36 10.22 -22.07
N GLU A 164 0.02 11.17 -21.18
CA GLU A 164 -1.29 11.27 -20.54
C GLU A 164 -2.40 11.44 -21.59
N GLY A 165 -3.18 10.37 -21.83
CA GLY A 165 -4.31 10.38 -22.78
C GLY A 165 -4.29 9.22 -23.79
N ASN A 166 -3.11 8.71 -24.17
CA ASN A 166 -2.98 7.60 -25.13
C ASN A 166 -2.35 6.32 -24.51
N ARG A 167 -2.57 6.18 -23.21
CA ARG A 167 -1.87 5.23 -22.32
C ARG A 167 -2.22 3.76 -22.59
N TRP A 168 -3.35 3.49 -23.24
CA TRP A 168 -3.77 2.14 -23.62
C TRP A 168 -3.02 1.60 -24.84
N GLU A 169 -2.64 2.47 -25.78
CA GLU A 169 -1.84 2.11 -26.96
C GLU A 169 -0.37 1.80 -26.62
N SER A 170 0.06 2.20 -25.42
CA SER A 170 1.45 2.15 -24.95
C SER A 170 1.61 1.37 -23.64
N CYS A 171 0.62 0.55 -23.29
CA CYS A 171 0.68 -0.35 -22.15
C CYS A 171 1.16 -1.73 -22.61
N THR A 172 2.29 -2.19 -22.07
CA THR A 172 2.69 -3.59 -22.15
C THR A 172 2.26 -4.29 -20.87
N LYS A 173 1.54 -5.41 -21.02
CA LYS A 173 1.01 -6.21 -19.91
C LYS A 173 1.58 -7.62 -20.00
N GLU A 174 2.34 -8.01 -18.98
CA GLU A 174 2.75 -9.39 -18.76
C GLU A 174 1.90 -9.98 -17.64
N ILE A 175 1.35 -11.17 -17.86
CA ILE A 175 0.52 -11.88 -16.88
C ILE A 175 1.18 -13.21 -16.57
N SER A 176 1.34 -13.52 -15.29
CA SER A 176 1.73 -14.84 -14.81
C SER A 176 0.83 -15.25 -13.66
N PHE A 177 0.76 -16.55 -13.39
CA PHE A 177 0.01 -17.08 -12.25
C PHE A 177 0.99 -17.70 -11.26
N LYS A 178 0.74 -17.45 -9.99
CA LYS A 178 1.48 -18.03 -8.87
C LYS A 178 0.50 -18.56 -7.84
N TYR A 179 0.97 -19.46 -6.99
CA TYR A 179 0.19 -20.07 -5.93
C TYR A 179 0.98 -20.05 -4.63
N PHE A 180 0.29 -19.86 -3.50
CA PHE A 180 0.82 -20.02 -2.15
C PHE A 180 -0.29 -20.55 -1.22
N ARG A 181 0.03 -21.07 -0.03
CA ARG A 181 -0.98 -21.40 1.00
C ARG A 181 -1.11 -20.27 2.01
N GLU A 182 -2.29 -20.05 2.57
CA GLU A 182 -2.51 -19.06 3.62
C GLU A 182 -1.48 -19.23 4.76
N GLY A 183 -0.74 -18.15 5.05
CA GLY A 183 0.36 -18.17 6.03
C GLY A 183 1.75 -18.54 5.47
N GLN A 184 1.88 -18.89 4.19
CA GLN A 184 3.13 -19.27 3.52
C GLN A 184 3.41 -18.42 2.26
N GLU A 185 3.22 -17.10 2.38
CA GLU A 185 3.47 -16.15 1.27
C GLU A 185 4.94 -16.03 0.86
N ASP A 186 5.87 -16.55 1.64
CA ASP A 186 7.28 -16.67 1.27
C ASP A 186 7.52 -17.76 0.21
N ILE A 187 6.57 -18.68 0.02
CA ILE A 187 6.66 -19.82 -0.90
C ILE A 187 5.72 -19.60 -2.08
N TYR A 188 6.22 -18.92 -3.11
CA TYR A 188 5.51 -18.72 -4.38
C TYR A 188 5.89 -19.80 -5.40
N VAL A 189 4.92 -20.59 -5.85
CA VAL A 189 5.11 -21.61 -6.90
C VAL A 189 4.29 -21.30 -8.15
N ASP A 190 4.74 -21.78 -9.31
CA ASP A 190 4.04 -21.58 -10.58
C ASP A 190 2.81 -22.49 -10.74
N GLU A 191 2.78 -23.62 -10.06
CA GLU A 191 1.70 -24.62 -10.13
C GLU A 191 1.25 -25.00 -8.71
N SER A 192 -0.06 -25.12 -8.49
CA SER A 192 -0.62 -25.40 -7.16
C SER A 192 -0.19 -26.75 -6.56
N GLU A 193 0.17 -27.71 -7.41
CA GLU A 193 0.63 -29.05 -7.02
C GLU A 193 2.02 -29.02 -6.36
N LEU A 194 2.79 -27.96 -6.60
CA LEU A 194 4.12 -27.75 -6.02
C LEU A 194 4.06 -27.10 -4.63
N LEU A 195 2.86 -26.80 -4.12
CA LEU A 195 2.72 -26.24 -2.79
C LEU A 195 3.11 -27.26 -1.73
N PRO A 196 4.01 -26.90 -0.79
CA PRO A 196 4.28 -27.77 0.33
C PRO A 196 3.00 -28.06 1.11
N LEU A 197 2.95 -29.24 1.73
CA LEU A 197 1.87 -29.59 2.65
C LEU A 197 1.85 -28.58 3.81
N LYS A 198 0.64 -28.27 4.28
CA LYS A 198 0.44 -27.37 5.44
C LYS A 198 1.30 -27.89 6.59
N LEU A 199 2.17 -27.04 7.16
CA LEU A 199 2.91 -27.38 8.37
C LEU A 199 1.86 -27.75 9.43
N GLN A 200 1.82 -29.03 9.82
CA GLN A 200 0.98 -29.44 10.93
C GLN A 200 1.54 -28.77 12.19
N GLU A 201 0.68 -28.03 12.90
CA GLU A 201 1.03 -27.59 14.25
C GLU A 201 1.41 -28.83 15.07
N PRO A 202 2.50 -28.78 15.86
CA PRO A 202 2.88 -29.90 16.70
C PRO A 202 1.71 -30.24 17.61
N THR A 203 1.25 -31.49 17.54
CA THR A 203 0.16 -31.99 18.39
C THR A 203 0.55 -31.75 19.84
N PRO A 204 -0.27 -31.07 20.67
CA PRO A 204 0.06 -30.90 22.07
C PRO A 204 0.19 -32.27 22.73
N PRO A 205 1.19 -32.48 23.61
CA PRO A 205 1.34 -33.75 24.30
C PRO A 205 0.10 -34.02 25.16
N ILE A 206 -0.41 -35.26 25.06
CA ILE A 206 -1.52 -35.80 25.87
C ILE A 206 -1.11 -35.88 27.34
#